data_AF-A0A382L534-F1
#
_entry.id   AF-A0A382L534-F1
#
_cell.length_a   1.000
_cell.length_b   1.000
_cell.length_c   1.000
_cell.angle_alpha   90.00
_cell.angle_beta   90.00
_cell.angle_gamma   90.00
#
_symmetry.space_group_name_H-M   'P 1'
#
loop_
_entity.id
_entity.type
_entity.pdbx_description
1 polymer ?
#
loop_
_entity_poly.entity_id
_entity_poly.type
_entity_poly.pdbx_seq_one_letter_code
_entity_poly.pdbx_strand_id
1 'polypeptide(L)'
;MNLWMDILRDLPHVMDNHERLFDAWQEGGVDGLVIGPMEFVSADPMPGDRFVTGNLIPGTQLIDRNFVATAAYDPNPTVYERLGVEAPPPPDEPLPELRAQLEKTLQAAKDRGLHIMLMYAGSGAGPGGNGHHLRDERSLNAHLARMIDTLEHFPMADGAIMDGPEWGYEIAPHHMDHRSFIFHNLPENVAPLCADLGYDYQALVAAKDRLYERLHNLDPRQVRLHGGGGLLGSFQLFGADPDLTAWLQFRVDSVTGFFRRFREALTAEMSRSVKLGVGPRSAAFAPLCGYDLAQMGDFIDELLPKHYFWHRGFDGFVGT
;
A
#
# COMPACT_ATOMS: atom_id res chain seq x y z
N MET A 1 -2.52 14.99 17.86
CA MET A 1 -1.61 14.36 16.89
C MET A 1 -1.12 13.12 17.57
N ASN A 2 -1.48 11.95 17.03
CA ASN A 2 -1.03 10.67 17.57
C ASN A 2 0.37 10.38 17.02
N LEU A 3 1.18 9.64 17.75
CA LEU A 3 2.54 9.31 17.33
C LEU A 3 2.70 7.79 17.42
N TRP A 4 2.88 7.14 16.27
CA TRP A 4 2.99 5.69 16.21
C TRP A 4 4.41 5.26 15.83
N MET A 5 4.86 4.15 16.39
CA MET A 5 6.11 3.53 16.00
C MET A 5 5.85 2.50 14.89
N ASP A 6 6.55 2.64 13.77
CA ASP A 6 6.53 1.66 12.69
C ASP A 6 7.65 0.64 12.87
N ILE A 7 7.28 -0.60 13.18
CA ILE A 7 8.19 -1.71 13.44
C ILE A 7 8.46 -2.50 12.14
N LEU A 8 7.52 -2.50 11.20
CA LEU A 8 7.49 -3.34 10.00
C LEU A 8 8.01 -4.77 10.25
N ARG A 9 9.21 -5.08 9.73
CA ARG A 9 9.82 -6.41 9.67
C ARG A 9 10.86 -6.66 10.77
N ASP A 10 11.13 -5.69 11.65
CA ASP A 10 12.07 -5.85 12.77
C ASP A 10 11.40 -6.45 14.02
N LEU A 11 10.53 -7.44 13.78
CA LEU A 11 9.74 -8.11 14.82
C LEU A 11 10.61 -8.77 15.90
N PRO A 12 11.65 -9.56 15.57
CA PRO A 12 12.43 -10.27 16.60
C PRO A 12 13.12 -9.33 17.59
N HIS A 13 13.71 -8.23 17.12
CA HIS A 13 14.39 -7.28 18.01
C HIS A 13 13.42 -6.64 19.01
N VAL A 14 12.25 -6.21 18.52
CA VAL A 14 11.21 -5.63 19.37
C VAL A 14 10.67 -6.68 20.34
N MET A 15 10.39 -7.89 19.88
CA MET A 15 9.89 -9.00 20.70
C MET A 15 10.82 -9.33 21.88
N ASP A 16 12.13 -9.35 21.66
CA ASP A 16 13.10 -9.66 22.72
C ASP A 16 13.24 -8.53 23.77
N ASN A 17 12.86 -7.30 23.41
CA ASN A 17 13.13 -6.10 24.20
C ASN A 17 11.86 -5.29 24.53
N HIS A 18 10.67 -5.85 24.30
CA HIS A 18 9.43 -5.08 24.23
C HIS A 18 9.10 -4.31 25.51
N GLU A 19 9.38 -4.87 26.69
CA GLU A 19 9.13 -4.17 27.96
C GLU A 19 9.87 -2.84 28.02
N ARG A 20 11.20 -2.85 27.79
CA ARG A 20 12.03 -1.64 27.80
C ARG A 20 11.67 -0.68 26.66
N LEU A 21 11.41 -1.20 25.47
CA LEU A 21 11.13 -0.37 24.29
C LEU A 21 9.79 0.34 24.42
N PHE A 22 8.73 -0.37 24.84
CA PHE A 22 7.41 0.23 24.98
C PHE A 22 7.39 1.30 26.05
N ASP A 23 8.03 1.07 27.21
CA ASP A 23 8.13 2.08 28.27
C ASP A 23 8.84 3.34 27.75
N ALA A 24 9.99 3.19 27.07
CA ALA A 24 10.74 4.31 26.51
C ALA A 24 9.97 5.06 25.39
N TRP A 25 9.23 4.34 24.55
CA TRP A 25 8.40 4.95 23.51
C TRP A 25 7.22 5.73 24.09
N GLN A 26 6.55 5.19 25.11
CA GLN A 26 5.46 5.88 25.80
C GLN A 26 5.95 7.12 26.55
N GLU A 27 7.14 7.07 27.17
CA GLU A 27 7.79 8.27 27.72
C GLU A 27 8.05 9.35 26.65
N GLY A 28 8.31 8.93 25.41
CA GLY A 28 8.46 9.79 24.23
C GLY A 28 7.13 10.25 23.60
N GLY A 29 5.98 9.83 24.14
CA GLY A 29 4.66 10.19 23.64
C GLY A 29 4.12 9.29 22.52
N VAL A 30 4.73 8.13 22.27
CA VAL A 30 4.18 7.12 21.35
C VAL A 30 2.95 6.48 21.98
N ASP A 31 1.85 6.43 21.22
CA ASP A 31 0.56 5.88 21.65
C ASP A 31 0.06 4.73 20.76
N GLY A 32 0.84 4.34 19.75
CA GLY A 32 0.49 3.22 18.88
C GLY A 32 1.67 2.58 18.16
N LEU A 33 1.40 1.41 17.59
CA LEU A 33 2.32 0.57 16.86
C LEU A 33 1.76 0.23 15.49
N VAL A 34 2.61 0.30 14.47
CA VAL A 34 2.36 -0.25 13.14
C VAL A 34 3.30 -1.44 12.96
N ILE A 35 2.74 -2.62 12.71
CA ILE A 35 3.49 -3.88 12.71
C ILE A 35 3.13 -4.66 11.46
N GLY A 36 4.13 -5.14 10.71
CA GLY A 36 3.87 -6.14 9.68
C GLY A 36 4.71 -6.03 8.40
N PRO A 37 4.56 -6.97 7.45
CA PRO A 37 3.60 -8.09 7.47
C PRO A 37 3.86 -9.06 8.63
N MET A 38 2.84 -9.85 9.01
CA MET A 38 2.91 -10.83 10.09
C MET A 38 3.72 -12.08 9.67
N GLU A 39 5.00 -11.84 9.44
CA GLU A 39 5.99 -12.77 8.91
C GLU A 39 7.29 -12.60 9.71
N PHE A 40 7.93 -13.71 10.06
CA PHE A 40 9.30 -13.71 10.55
C PHE A 40 10.25 -13.73 9.35
N VAL A 41 11.14 -12.73 9.27
CA VAL A 41 12.13 -12.65 8.19
C VAL A 41 13.44 -13.24 8.69
N SER A 42 13.90 -14.31 8.04
CA SER A 42 15.27 -14.81 8.20
C SER A 42 16.10 -14.53 6.95
N ALA A 43 17.39 -14.25 7.16
CA ALA A 43 18.38 -14.18 6.08
C ALA A 43 19.65 -14.90 6.55
N ASP A 44 20.43 -15.42 5.60
CA ASP A 44 21.77 -15.94 5.86
C ASP A 44 22.82 -15.07 5.14
N PRO A 45 23.67 -14.32 5.87
CA PRO A 45 23.70 -14.19 7.33
C PRO A 45 22.50 -13.37 7.86
N MET A 46 22.15 -13.59 9.13
CA MET A 46 21.14 -12.80 9.85
C MET A 46 21.42 -11.31 9.61
N PRO A 47 20.40 -10.49 9.27
CA PRO A 47 20.59 -9.06 9.14
C PRO A 47 21.13 -8.54 10.49
N GLY A 48 22.41 -8.20 10.56
CA GLY A 48 22.94 -7.49 11.74
C GLY A 48 22.22 -6.15 11.92
N ASP A 49 22.54 -5.42 13.00
CA ASP A 49 21.99 -4.14 13.53
C ASP A 49 21.76 -2.96 12.54
N ARG A 50 21.86 -3.21 11.23
CA ARG A 50 21.54 -2.33 10.11
C ARG A 50 20.44 -2.95 9.26
N PHE A 51 19.26 -3.15 9.83
CA PHE A 51 18.03 -3.26 9.06
C PHE A 51 17.77 -1.90 8.39
N VAL A 52 18.48 -1.65 7.29
CA VAL A 52 18.25 -0.49 6.42
C VAL A 52 17.43 -1.04 5.27
N THR A 53 16.13 -0.73 5.30
CA THR A 53 15.30 -0.76 4.09
C THR A 53 16.11 -0.09 2.98
N GLY A 54 16.43 -0.84 1.92
CA GLY A 54 17.53 -0.56 1.00
C GLY A 54 17.74 0.92 0.69
N ASN A 55 18.83 1.49 1.22
CA ASN A 55 19.27 2.82 0.82
C ASN A 55 19.77 2.74 -0.62
N LEU A 56 18.92 3.21 -1.53
CA LEU A 56 19.22 3.55 -2.92
C LEU A 56 20.26 4.66 -2.95
N ILE A 57 21.55 4.30 -2.91
CA ILE A 57 22.63 5.17 -3.35
C ILE A 57 22.99 4.75 -4.77
N PRO A 58 23.08 5.67 -5.75
CA PRO A 58 23.61 5.34 -7.07
C PRO A 58 25.01 4.71 -6.94
N GLY A 59 25.14 3.44 -7.36
CA GLY A 59 26.39 2.67 -7.29
C GLY A 59 26.48 1.64 -6.15
N THR A 60 25.48 1.52 -5.26
CA THR A 60 25.41 0.39 -4.33
C THR A 60 24.70 -0.80 -4.97
N GLN A 61 25.34 -1.97 -4.94
CA GLN A 61 24.70 -3.23 -5.33
C GLN A 61 23.66 -3.61 -4.26
N LEU A 62 22.47 -4.05 -4.70
CA LEU A 62 21.57 -4.79 -3.84
C LEU A 62 22.36 -5.97 -3.26
N ILE A 63 22.42 -6.07 -1.93
CA ILE A 63 22.85 -7.31 -1.32
C ILE A 63 21.72 -8.29 -1.64
N ASP A 64 21.99 -9.23 -2.54
CA ASP A 64 21.13 -10.37 -2.79
C ASP A 64 21.05 -11.16 -1.49
N ARG A 65 19.99 -10.91 -0.73
CA ARG A 65 19.70 -11.61 0.52
C ARG A 65 18.57 -12.55 0.17
N ASN A 66 18.85 -13.85 0.28
CA ASN A 66 17.82 -14.88 0.30
C ASN A 66 16.98 -14.68 1.57
N PHE A 67 16.04 -13.74 1.51
CA PHE A 67 15.07 -13.52 2.57
C PHE A 67 14.05 -14.64 2.50
N VAL A 68 13.93 -15.39 3.59
CA VAL A 68 12.81 -16.30 3.80
C VAL A 68 11.85 -15.60 4.75
N ALA A 69 10.64 -15.35 4.27
CA ALA A 69 9.55 -14.82 5.09
C ALA A 69 8.65 -15.99 5.49
N THR A 70 8.61 -16.30 6.78
CA THR A 70 7.78 -17.38 7.34
C THR A 70 6.57 -16.77 8.02
N ALA A 71 5.36 -17.18 7.63
CA ALA A 71 4.14 -16.66 8.24
C ALA A 71 4.13 -16.88 9.77
N ALA A 72 3.73 -15.85 10.52
CA ALA A 72 3.73 -15.88 11.98
C ALA A 72 2.57 -16.70 12.59
N TYR A 73 1.75 -17.35 11.75
CA TYR A 73 0.61 -18.16 12.14
C TYR A 73 0.19 -19.10 11.01
N ASP A 74 -0.60 -20.11 11.35
CA ASP A 74 -1.18 -21.02 10.34
C ASP A 74 -2.50 -20.44 9.82
N PRO A 75 -2.71 -20.37 8.50
CA PRO A 75 -3.96 -19.88 7.93
C PRO A 75 -5.15 -20.72 8.39
N ASN A 76 -6.28 -20.08 8.73
CA ASN A 76 -7.52 -20.79 9.06
C ASN A 76 -8.36 -21.05 7.79
N PRO A 77 -8.46 -22.29 7.27
CA PRO A 77 -9.12 -22.55 5.98
C PRO A 77 -10.60 -22.17 5.95
N THR A 78 -11.28 -22.20 7.10
CA THR A 78 -12.70 -21.83 7.18
C THR A 78 -12.93 -20.37 6.79
N VAL A 79 -12.00 -19.45 7.08
CA VAL A 79 -12.11 -18.04 6.67
C VAL A 79 -12.16 -17.90 5.16
N TYR A 80 -11.29 -18.64 4.45
CA TYR A 80 -11.18 -18.60 3.00
C TYR A 80 -12.37 -19.29 2.32
N GLU A 81 -12.86 -20.40 2.89
CA GLU A 81 -14.06 -21.10 2.43
C GLU A 81 -15.30 -20.19 2.45
N ARG A 82 -15.49 -19.39 3.51
CA ARG A 82 -16.60 -18.40 3.60
C ARG A 82 -16.62 -17.42 2.43
N LEU A 83 -15.43 -17.05 1.93
CA LEU A 83 -15.24 -16.10 0.84
C LEU A 83 -15.07 -16.76 -0.54
N GLY A 84 -15.20 -18.10 -0.61
CA GLY A 84 -15.10 -18.87 -1.84
C GLY A 84 -13.70 -18.88 -2.47
N VAL A 85 -12.66 -18.74 -1.65
CA VAL A 85 -11.26 -18.69 -2.09
C VAL A 85 -10.42 -19.77 -1.41
N GLU A 86 -9.24 -20.03 -1.98
CA GLU A 86 -8.32 -21.04 -1.46
C GLU A 86 -7.42 -20.43 -0.37
N ALA A 87 -7.26 -21.15 0.73
CA ALA A 87 -6.32 -20.78 1.78
C ALA A 87 -4.88 -20.98 1.31
N PRO A 88 -3.95 -20.07 1.64
CA PRO A 88 -2.53 -20.32 1.44
C PRO A 88 -2.10 -21.54 2.29
N PRO A 89 -1.05 -22.26 1.88
CA PRO A 89 -0.52 -23.36 2.68
C PRO A 89 0.02 -22.85 4.03
N PRO A 90 0.00 -23.68 5.08
CA PRO A 90 0.70 -23.35 6.32
C PRO A 90 2.21 -23.23 6.04
N PRO A 91 2.95 -22.43 6.82
CA PRO A 91 4.39 -22.34 6.69
C PRO A 91 5.06 -23.68 7.01
N ASP A 92 6.14 -24.00 6.28
CA ASP A 92 6.90 -25.23 6.48
C ASP A 92 7.56 -25.31 7.88
N GLU A 93 7.95 -24.14 8.41
CA GLU A 93 8.53 -24.01 9.75
C GLU A 93 7.49 -23.41 10.72
N PRO A 94 7.04 -24.17 11.75
CA PRO A 94 5.97 -23.72 12.64
C PRO A 94 6.41 -22.70 13.70
N LEU A 95 7.71 -22.59 13.98
CA LEU A 95 8.32 -21.58 14.87
C LEU A 95 7.54 -21.27 16.17
N PRO A 96 7.11 -22.28 16.96
CA PRO A 96 6.14 -22.09 18.04
C PRO A 96 6.59 -21.12 19.14
N GLU A 97 7.89 -21.09 19.47
CA GLU A 97 8.44 -20.19 20.49
C GLU A 97 8.39 -18.72 20.03
N LEU A 98 8.71 -18.44 18.76
CA LEU A 98 8.61 -17.10 18.19
C LEU A 98 7.16 -16.63 18.10
N ARG A 99 6.23 -17.52 17.71
CA ARG A 99 4.79 -17.20 17.69
C ARG A 99 4.27 -16.84 19.08
N ALA A 100 4.59 -17.64 20.09
CA ALA A 100 4.20 -17.36 21.48
C ALA A 100 4.80 -16.04 21.99
N GLN A 101 6.05 -15.75 21.65
CA GLN A 101 6.70 -14.49 22.02
C GLN A 101 6.05 -13.29 21.31
N LEU A 102 5.61 -13.44 20.06
CA LEU A 102 4.90 -12.40 19.31
C LEU A 102 3.55 -12.10 19.95
N GLU A 103 2.75 -13.13 20.24
CA GLU A 103 1.47 -12.96 20.94
C GLU A 103 1.65 -12.27 22.29
N LYS A 104 2.64 -12.71 23.09
CA LYS A 104 2.99 -12.06 24.35
C LYS A 104 3.34 -10.58 24.16
N THR A 105 4.13 -10.27 23.14
CA THR A 105 4.56 -8.89 22.82
C THR A 105 3.37 -8.01 22.44
N LEU A 106 2.47 -8.52 21.58
CA LEU A 106 1.26 -7.79 21.17
C LEU A 106 0.30 -7.58 22.34
N GLN A 107 0.14 -8.59 23.20
CA GLN A 107 -0.68 -8.46 24.41
C GLN A 107 -0.07 -7.43 25.38
N ALA A 108 1.25 -7.47 25.57
CA ALA A 108 1.96 -6.51 26.41
C ALA A 108 1.84 -5.05 25.90
N ALA A 109 1.79 -4.85 24.57
CA ALA A 109 1.48 -3.54 23.99
C ALA A 109 0.04 -3.14 24.29
N LYS A 110 -0.92 -4.06 24.11
CA LYS A 110 -2.33 -3.79 24.35
C LYS A 110 -2.65 -3.48 25.81
N ASP A 111 -2.05 -4.21 26.75
CA ASP A 111 -2.20 -4.00 28.19
C ASP A 111 -1.66 -2.62 28.63
N ARG A 112 -0.69 -2.08 27.91
CA ARG A 112 -0.17 -0.70 28.07
C ARG A 112 -1.06 0.36 27.42
N GLY A 113 -2.15 -0.04 26.77
CA GLY A 113 -3.07 0.86 26.06
C GLY A 113 -2.57 1.36 24.71
N LEU A 114 -1.52 0.75 24.14
CA LEU A 114 -1.05 1.10 22.79
C LEU A 114 -2.09 0.70 21.74
N HIS A 115 -2.28 1.57 20.76
CA HIS A 115 -3.04 1.25 19.55
C HIS A 115 -2.24 0.32 18.65
N ILE A 116 -2.84 -0.73 18.09
CA ILE A 116 -2.10 -1.72 17.28
C ILE A 116 -2.72 -1.84 15.89
N MET A 117 -1.97 -1.44 14.86
CA MET A 117 -2.37 -1.57 13.46
C MET A 117 -1.44 -2.56 12.73
N LEU A 118 -2.04 -3.53 12.03
CA LEU A 118 -1.28 -4.53 11.27
C LEU A 118 -1.07 -4.08 9.82
N MET A 119 0.15 -3.70 9.49
CA MET A 119 0.56 -3.34 8.13
C MET A 119 0.62 -4.59 7.24
N TYR A 120 0.08 -4.50 6.03
CA TYR A 120 0.08 -5.62 5.08
C TYR A 120 -0.57 -6.90 5.65
N ALA A 121 -1.64 -6.78 6.44
CA ALA A 121 -2.40 -7.92 6.96
C ALA A 121 -2.97 -8.84 5.87
N GLY A 122 -3.02 -8.37 4.63
CA GLY A 122 -3.38 -9.16 3.47
C GLY A 122 -2.22 -9.87 2.76
N SER A 123 -0.98 -9.73 3.24
CA SER A 123 0.22 -10.35 2.65
C SER A 123 0.14 -11.88 2.68
N GLY A 124 0.58 -12.52 1.61
CA GLY A 124 0.52 -13.98 1.46
C GLY A 124 -0.88 -14.52 1.20
N ALA A 125 -1.80 -13.68 0.70
CA ALA A 125 -3.11 -14.13 0.24
C ALA A 125 -2.98 -15.27 -0.79
N GLY A 126 -3.93 -16.20 -0.76
CA GLY A 126 -4.03 -17.29 -1.72
C GLY A 126 -4.26 -16.81 -3.16
N PRO A 127 -4.36 -17.74 -4.13
CA PRO A 127 -4.44 -17.39 -5.54
C PRO A 127 -5.66 -16.50 -5.84
N GLY A 128 -5.40 -15.34 -6.44
CA GLY A 128 -6.42 -14.43 -6.97
C GLY A 128 -7.05 -14.94 -8.27
N GLY A 129 -7.86 -14.08 -8.89
CA GLY A 129 -8.38 -14.30 -10.25
C GLY A 129 -7.44 -13.78 -11.33
N ASN A 130 -7.90 -13.88 -12.58
CA ASN A 130 -7.13 -13.48 -13.76
C ASN A 130 -7.44 -12.04 -14.22
N GLY A 131 -8.42 -11.38 -13.61
CA GLY A 131 -8.78 -10.01 -13.93
C GLY A 131 -7.82 -8.98 -13.32
N HIS A 132 -8.03 -7.72 -13.66
CA HIS A 132 -7.28 -6.64 -13.01
C HIS A 132 -7.65 -6.57 -11.52
N HIS A 133 -6.65 -6.48 -10.63
CA HIS A 133 -6.81 -6.54 -9.17
C HIS A 133 -7.76 -5.48 -8.58
N LEU A 134 -7.91 -4.32 -9.23
CA LEU A 134 -8.89 -3.30 -8.84
C LEU A 134 -10.34 -3.67 -9.13
N ARG A 135 -10.60 -4.73 -9.90
CA ARG A 135 -11.95 -5.15 -10.33
C ARG A 135 -12.27 -6.58 -9.89
N ASP A 136 -11.31 -7.48 -10.06
CA ASP A 136 -11.45 -8.93 -9.93
C ASP A 136 -11.89 -9.34 -8.52
N GLU A 137 -13.11 -9.90 -8.42
CA GLU A 137 -13.73 -10.27 -7.15
C GLU A 137 -12.96 -11.38 -6.43
N ARG A 138 -12.41 -12.36 -7.16
CA ARG A 138 -11.63 -13.43 -6.55
C ARG A 138 -10.35 -12.91 -5.90
N SER A 139 -9.67 -11.97 -6.55
CA SER A 139 -8.48 -11.30 -6.00
C SER A 139 -8.83 -10.45 -4.77
N LEU A 140 -9.95 -9.73 -4.82
CA LEU A 140 -10.45 -8.99 -3.65
C LEU A 140 -10.74 -9.94 -2.49
N ASN A 141 -11.47 -11.04 -2.73
CA ASN A 141 -11.85 -12.01 -1.71
C ASN A 141 -10.62 -12.74 -1.13
N ALA A 142 -9.62 -13.08 -1.94
CA ALA A 142 -8.38 -13.69 -1.45
C ALA A 142 -7.63 -12.74 -0.50
N HIS A 143 -7.51 -11.47 -0.89
CA HIS A 143 -6.87 -10.44 -0.08
C HIS A 143 -7.65 -10.17 1.21
N LEU A 144 -8.98 -10.09 1.11
CA LEU A 144 -9.89 -9.88 2.22
C LEU A 144 -9.84 -11.05 3.21
N ALA A 145 -9.90 -12.30 2.72
CA ALA A 145 -9.81 -13.51 3.55
C ALA A 145 -8.53 -13.53 4.37
N ARG A 146 -7.39 -13.19 3.74
CA ARG A 146 -6.10 -13.13 4.43
C ARG A 146 -6.07 -12.07 5.53
N MET A 147 -6.65 -10.90 5.28
CA MET A 147 -6.76 -9.85 6.28
C MET A 147 -7.67 -10.24 7.45
N ILE A 148 -8.82 -10.85 7.18
CA ILE A 148 -9.75 -11.35 8.21
C ILE A 148 -9.06 -12.41 9.06
N ASP A 149 -8.42 -13.39 8.42
CA ASP A 149 -7.67 -14.46 9.09
C ASP A 149 -6.58 -13.89 10.01
N THR A 150 -5.83 -12.89 9.53
CA THR A 150 -4.84 -12.16 10.37
C THR A 150 -5.50 -11.50 11.58
N LEU A 151 -6.60 -10.76 11.37
CA LEU A 151 -7.25 -9.97 12.43
C LEU A 151 -8.04 -10.83 13.43
N GLU A 152 -8.50 -12.01 13.00
CA GLU A 152 -9.08 -13.04 13.87
C GLU A 152 -7.99 -13.76 14.68
N HIS A 153 -6.82 -14.02 14.07
CA HIS A 153 -5.69 -14.63 14.76
C HIS A 153 -5.06 -13.71 15.82
N PHE A 154 -4.99 -12.40 15.52
CA PHE A 154 -4.46 -11.38 16.44
C PHE A 154 -5.57 -10.44 16.94
N PRO A 155 -6.46 -10.89 17.84
CA PRO A 155 -7.63 -10.11 18.26
C PRO A 155 -7.29 -8.85 19.05
N MET A 156 -6.06 -8.73 19.56
CA MET A 156 -5.56 -7.53 20.23
C MET A 156 -5.28 -6.37 19.26
N ALA A 157 -5.15 -6.64 17.96
CA ALA A 157 -5.00 -5.62 16.93
C ALA A 157 -6.30 -4.82 16.75
N ASP A 158 -6.17 -3.49 16.70
CA ASP A 158 -7.30 -2.58 16.50
C ASP A 158 -7.72 -2.48 15.02
N GLY A 159 -6.82 -2.82 14.11
CA GLY A 159 -7.10 -2.76 12.68
C GLY A 159 -5.92 -3.17 11.81
N ALA A 160 -6.05 -2.90 10.52
CA ALA A 160 -5.04 -3.18 9.51
C ALA A 160 -4.76 -1.94 8.65
N ILE A 161 -3.55 -1.85 8.08
CA ILE A 161 -3.18 -0.81 7.12
C ILE A 161 -2.90 -1.46 5.76
N MET A 162 -3.49 -0.88 4.72
CA MET A 162 -3.23 -1.21 3.32
C MET A 162 -2.31 -0.18 2.68
N ASP A 163 -1.25 -0.64 2.03
CA ASP A 163 -0.34 0.20 1.25
C ASP A 163 -0.59 0.03 -0.24
N GLY A 164 -1.65 0.69 -0.70
CA GLY A 164 -2.22 0.46 -2.01
C GLY A 164 -3.47 -0.45 -1.97
N PRO A 165 -4.08 -0.68 -3.14
CA PRO A 165 -3.55 -0.38 -4.46
C PRO A 165 -3.49 1.13 -4.77
N GLU A 166 -2.53 1.50 -5.61
CA GLU A 166 -2.36 2.85 -6.17
C GLU A 166 -1.97 2.74 -7.64
N TRP A 167 -2.25 3.78 -8.43
CA TRP A 167 -1.73 3.88 -9.78
C TRP A 167 -0.33 4.45 -9.79
N GLY A 168 0.53 3.96 -10.69
CA GLY A 168 1.89 4.48 -10.87
C GLY A 168 1.89 5.96 -11.25
N TYR A 169 2.74 6.76 -10.63
CA TYR A 169 2.78 8.23 -10.77
C TYR A 169 4.18 8.74 -11.17
N GLU A 170 5.15 7.85 -11.33
CA GLU A 170 6.53 8.18 -11.66
C GLU A 170 6.70 8.43 -13.16
N ILE A 171 7.59 9.37 -13.50
CA ILE A 171 7.92 9.70 -14.90
C ILE A 171 9.13 8.90 -15.39
N ALA A 172 10.01 8.45 -14.49
CA ALA A 172 11.17 7.65 -14.86
C ALA A 172 10.72 6.19 -15.16
N PRO A 173 10.89 5.70 -16.40
CA PRO A 173 10.32 4.41 -16.80
C PRO A 173 10.92 3.24 -16.02
N HIS A 174 12.20 3.30 -15.64
CA HIS A 174 12.90 2.19 -14.98
C HIS A 174 12.83 2.24 -13.44
N HIS A 175 12.12 3.20 -12.86
CA HIS A 175 11.99 3.26 -11.41
C HIS A 175 11.14 2.08 -10.91
N MET A 176 11.65 1.34 -9.90
CA MET A 176 10.97 0.19 -9.29
C MET A 176 10.49 -0.87 -10.32
N ASP A 177 11.35 -1.22 -11.28
CA ASP A 177 11.03 -2.21 -12.32
C ASP A 177 9.73 -1.88 -13.09
N HIS A 178 9.60 -0.62 -13.52
CA HIS A 178 8.45 -0.11 -14.28
C HIS A 178 7.10 -0.11 -13.53
N ARG A 179 7.04 -0.59 -12.27
CA ARG A 179 5.81 -0.72 -11.47
C ARG A 179 5.07 0.61 -11.34
N SER A 180 5.80 1.69 -11.08
CA SER A 180 5.22 3.00 -10.76
C SER A 180 5.15 3.94 -11.97
N PHE A 181 5.44 3.49 -13.19
CA PHE A 181 5.49 4.37 -14.35
C PHE A 181 4.08 4.86 -14.75
N ILE A 182 3.89 6.18 -14.79
CA ILE A 182 2.59 6.81 -15.00
C ILE A 182 1.90 6.43 -16.31
N PHE A 183 2.67 6.12 -17.35
CA PHE A 183 2.15 5.78 -18.67
C PHE A 183 1.93 4.27 -18.89
N HIS A 184 2.12 3.45 -17.85
CA HIS A 184 1.94 1.98 -17.87
C HIS A 184 0.72 1.52 -17.04
N ASN A 185 -0.26 2.39 -16.81
CA ASN A 185 -1.38 2.14 -15.90
C ASN A 185 -2.71 1.73 -16.58
N LEU A 186 -2.71 1.48 -17.89
CA LEU A 186 -3.90 1.06 -18.66
C LEU A 186 -3.61 -0.21 -19.51
N PRO A 187 -3.23 -1.35 -18.91
CA PRO A 187 -3.20 -2.62 -19.64
C PRO A 187 -4.61 -3.03 -20.09
N GLU A 188 -4.70 -3.87 -21.13
CA GLU A 188 -5.99 -4.27 -21.75
C GLU A 188 -6.98 -4.90 -20.75
N ASN A 189 -6.50 -5.59 -19.73
CA ASN A 189 -7.34 -6.19 -18.69
C ASN A 189 -8.04 -5.15 -17.78
N VAL A 190 -7.74 -3.86 -17.91
CA VAL A 190 -8.44 -2.74 -17.25
C VAL A 190 -9.70 -2.33 -18.02
N ALA A 191 -9.83 -2.65 -19.31
CA ALA A 191 -10.98 -2.23 -20.12
C ALA A 191 -12.36 -2.57 -19.50
N PRO A 192 -12.57 -3.75 -18.88
CA PRO A 192 -13.82 -4.02 -18.17
C PRO A 192 -14.08 -3.10 -16.97
N LEU A 193 -13.04 -2.68 -16.24
CA LEU A 193 -13.17 -1.74 -15.13
C LEU A 193 -13.56 -0.35 -15.61
N CYS A 194 -12.99 0.10 -16.74
CA CYS A 194 -13.40 1.34 -17.39
C CYS A 194 -14.90 1.29 -17.72
N ALA A 195 -15.35 0.20 -18.34
CA ALA A 195 -16.76 0.02 -18.72
C ALA A 195 -17.70 0.04 -17.50
N ASP A 196 -17.35 -0.66 -16.42
CA ASP A 196 -18.13 -0.66 -15.16
C ASP A 196 -18.27 0.75 -14.56
N LEU A 197 -17.25 1.59 -14.72
CA LEU A 197 -17.20 2.96 -14.23
C LEU A 197 -17.71 4.01 -15.26
N GLY A 198 -18.14 3.58 -16.44
CA GLY A 198 -18.68 4.47 -17.48
C GLY A 198 -17.63 5.20 -18.32
N TYR A 199 -16.40 4.74 -18.34
CA TYR A 199 -15.29 5.30 -19.12
C TYR A 199 -15.06 4.52 -20.43
N ASP A 200 -14.72 5.24 -21.49
CA ASP A 200 -14.22 4.65 -22.74
C ASP A 200 -12.72 4.35 -22.62
N TYR A 201 -12.38 3.07 -22.46
CA TYR A 201 -11.00 2.60 -22.35
C TYR A 201 -10.11 3.07 -23.52
N GLN A 202 -10.60 3.06 -24.76
CA GLN A 202 -9.80 3.45 -25.92
C GLN A 202 -9.54 4.95 -25.92
N ALA A 203 -10.52 5.76 -25.50
CA ALA A 203 -10.33 7.20 -25.33
C ALA A 203 -9.30 7.50 -24.22
N LEU A 204 -9.34 6.78 -23.10
CA LEU A 204 -8.36 6.95 -22.02
C LEU A 204 -6.93 6.59 -22.47
N VAL A 205 -6.76 5.47 -23.19
CA VAL A 205 -5.46 5.07 -23.74
C VAL A 205 -4.95 6.12 -24.71
N ALA A 206 -5.79 6.58 -25.63
CA ALA A 206 -5.41 7.61 -26.61
C ALA A 206 -5.02 8.94 -25.93
N ALA A 207 -5.74 9.36 -24.89
CA ALA A 207 -5.42 10.57 -24.12
C ALA A 207 -4.07 10.46 -23.41
N LYS A 208 -3.80 9.32 -22.76
CA LYS A 208 -2.52 9.01 -22.13
C LYS A 208 -1.37 9.07 -23.15
N ASP A 209 -1.55 8.47 -24.32
CA ASP A 209 -0.51 8.42 -25.35
C ASP A 209 -0.25 9.81 -25.96
N ARG A 210 -1.29 10.60 -26.20
CA ARG A 210 -1.16 12.01 -26.60
C ARG A 210 -0.41 12.84 -25.56
N LEU A 211 -0.68 12.63 -24.26
CA LEU A 211 0.08 13.31 -23.20
C LEU A 211 1.55 12.87 -23.23
N TYR A 212 1.83 11.57 -23.36
CA TYR A 212 3.19 11.06 -23.44
C TYR A 212 3.96 11.71 -24.59
N GLU A 213 3.39 11.69 -25.80
CA GLU A 213 3.97 12.36 -26.97
C GLU A 213 4.15 13.86 -26.74
N ARG A 214 3.15 14.52 -26.15
CA ARG A 214 3.20 15.95 -25.86
C ARG A 214 4.37 16.30 -24.94
N LEU A 215 4.57 15.57 -23.85
CA LEU A 215 5.66 15.81 -22.91
C LEU A 215 7.04 15.63 -23.54
N HIS A 216 7.18 14.68 -24.49
CA HIS A 216 8.42 14.46 -25.24
C HIS A 216 8.70 15.52 -26.31
N ASN A 217 7.71 16.34 -26.66
CA ASN A 217 7.81 17.36 -27.70
C ASN A 217 7.54 18.79 -27.18
N LEU A 218 7.58 19.00 -25.86
CA LEU A 218 7.45 20.32 -25.27
C LEU A 218 8.63 21.21 -25.66
N ASP A 219 8.33 22.43 -26.11
CA ASP A 219 9.34 23.45 -26.39
C ASP A 219 9.43 24.49 -25.23
N PRO A 220 10.59 25.17 -25.06
CA PRO A 220 10.75 26.16 -24.00
C PRO A 220 9.78 27.35 -24.08
N ARG A 221 9.25 27.69 -25.26
CA ARG A 221 8.27 28.78 -25.43
C ARG A 221 6.92 28.36 -24.87
N GLN A 222 6.46 27.14 -25.14
CA GLN A 222 5.21 26.59 -24.58
C GLN A 222 5.27 26.52 -23.06
N VAL A 223 6.39 26.02 -22.51
CA VAL A 223 6.60 25.95 -21.06
C VAL A 223 6.59 27.35 -20.42
N ARG A 224 7.29 28.32 -21.00
CA ARG A 224 7.28 29.70 -20.49
C ARG A 224 5.90 30.36 -20.58
N LEU A 225 5.15 30.10 -21.65
CA LEU A 225 3.85 30.71 -21.86
C LEU A 225 2.78 30.16 -20.90
N HIS A 226 2.81 28.85 -20.64
CA HIS A 226 1.71 28.17 -19.94
C HIS A 226 2.07 27.64 -18.54
N GLY A 227 3.34 27.44 -18.23
CA GLY A 227 3.77 26.76 -16.99
C GLY A 227 3.41 27.49 -15.70
N GLY A 228 3.27 28.81 -15.73
CA GLY A 228 2.79 29.61 -14.59
C GLY A 228 1.28 29.83 -14.54
N GLY A 229 0.52 29.27 -15.49
CA GLY A 229 -0.90 29.60 -15.69
C GLY A 229 -1.89 28.81 -14.82
N GLY A 230 -1.41 28.06 -13.81
CA GLY A 230 -2.25 27.21 -12.97
C GLY A 230 -3.05 26.18 -13.78
N LEU A 231 -4.29 25.89 -13.38
CA LEU A 231 -5.14 24.90 -14.04
C LEU A 231 -5.31 25.14 -15.55
N LEU A 232 -5.65 26.37 -15.96
CA LEU A 232 -5.87 26.69 -17.37
C LEU A 232 -4.57 26.71 -18.18
N GLY A 233 -3.47 27.12 -17.57
CA GLY A 233 -2.13 26.99 -18.15
C GLY A 233 -1.76 25.52 -18.39
N SER A 234 -1.91 24.68 -17.36
CA SER A 234 -1.65 23.25 -17.45
C SER A 234 -2.51 22.57 -18.51
N PHE A 235 -3.79 22.93 -18.63
CA PHE A 235 -4.66 22.42 -19.71
C PHE A 235 -4.07 22.69 -21.09
N GLN A 236 -3.61 23.91 -21.36
CA GLN A 236 -2.94 24.25 -22.63
C GLN A 236 -1.57 23.56 -22.78
N LEU A 237 -0.80 23.48 -21.70
CA LEU A 237 0.51 22.85 -21.69
C LEU A 237 0.41 21.36 -22.06
N PHE A 238 -0.61 20.68 -21.55
CA PHE A 238 -0.89 19.26 -21.78
C PHE A 238 -1.74 18.99 -23.03
N GLY A 239 -1.87 19.96 -23.93
CA GLY A 239 -2.44 19.75 -25.28
C GLY A 239 -3.93 20.06 -25.43
N ALA A 240 -4.56 20.69 -24.42
CA ALA A 240 -5.97 21.03 -24.41
C ALA A 240 -6.90 19.83 -24.67
N ASP A 241 -6.49 18.67 -24.15
CA ASP A 241 -7.15 17.40 -24.36
C ASP A 241 -8.30 17.18 -23.36
N PRO A 242 -9.57 17.12 -23.80
CA PRO A 242 -10.69 16.88 -22.90
C PRO A 242 -10.67 15.47 -22.26
N ASP A 243 -10.12 14.47 -22.96
CA ASP A 243 -10.11 13.08 -22.49
C ASP A 243 -9.05 12.86 -21.40
N LEU A 244 -8.04 13.74 -21.31
CA LEU A 244 -7.01 13.69 -20.27
C LEU A 244 -7.62 13.82 -18.87
N THR A 245 -8.63 14.69 -18.72
CA THR A 245 -9.33 14.84 -17.43
C THR A 245 -10.10 13.56 -17.07
N ALA A 246 -10.69 12.89 -18.06
CA ALA A 246 -11.37 11.62 -17.84
C ALA A 246 -10.40 10.52 -17.38
N TRP A 247 -9.19 10.46 -17.95
CA TRP A 247 -8.18 9.50 -17.50
C TRP A 247 -7.72 9.75 -16.05
N LEU A 248 -7.49 11.02 -15.69
CA LEU A 248 -7.15 11.37 -14.30
C LEU A 248 -8.29 11.05 -13.32
N GLN A 249 -9.54 11.31 -13.70
CA GLN A 249 -10.69 10.99 -12.86
C GLN A 249 -10.91 9.48 -12.73
N PHE A 250 -10.78 8.71 -13.82
CA PHE A 250 -10.85 7.24 -13.77
C PHE A 250 -9.86 6.65 -12.76
N ARG A 251 -8.64 7.20 -12.66
CA ARG A 251 -7.64 6.75 -11.69
C ARG A 251 -8.13 6.91 -10.26
N VAL A 252 -8.79 8.04 -9.96
CA VAL A 252 -9.38 8.32 -8.65
C VAL A 252 -10.58 7.42 -8.37
N ASP A 253 -11.51 7.31 -9.33
CA ASP A 253 -12.74 6.54 -9.16
C ASP A 253 -12.47 5.04 -8.97
N SER A 254 -11.50 4.49 -9.71
CA SER A 254 -11.14 3.07 -9.63
C SER A 254 -10.53 2.67 -8.29
N VAL A 255 -9.61 3.48 -7.75
CA VAL A 255 -8.99 3.24 -6.44
C VAL A 255 -10.01 3.48 -5.32
N THR A 256 -10.79 4.56 -5.40
CA THR A 256 -11.85 4.86 -4.42
C THR A 256 -12.90 3.74 -4.38
N GLY A 257 -13.35 3.27 -5.55
CA GLY A 257 -14.29 2.15 -5.67
C GLY A 257 -13.72 0.83 -5.14
N PHE A 258 -12.42 0.57 -5.34
CA PHE A 258 -11.77 -0.58 -4.73
C PHE A 258 -11.82 -0.52 -3.20
N PHE A 259 -11.34 0.56 -2.59
CA PHE A 259 -11.26 0.66 -1.14
C PHE A 259 -12.64 0.69 -0.48
N ARG A 260 -13.65 1.30 -1.12
CA ARG A 260 -15.03 1.28 -0.63
C ARG A 260 -15.56 -0.15 -0.57
N ARG A 261 -15.45 -0.91 -1.66
CA ARG A 261 -15.86 -2.33 -1.68
C ARG A 261 -15.10 -3.15 -0.63
N PHE A 262 -13.79 -2.93 -0.50
CA PHE A 262 -12.98 -3.64 0.48
C PHE A 262 -13.41 -3.34 1.91
N ARG A 263 -13.61 -2.06 2.26
CA ARG A 263 -14.10 -1.63 3.59
C ARG A 263 -15.48 -2.19 3.90
N GLU A 264 -16.40 -2.13 2.95
CA GLU A 264 -17.76 -2.67 3.10
C GLU A 264 -17.72 -4.17 3.37
N ALA A 265 -16.97 -4.92 2.56
CA ALA A 265 -16.82 -6.37 2.71
C ALA A 265 -16.12 -6.75 4.03
N LEU A 266 -15.06 -6.03 4.43
CA LEU A 266 -14.39 -6.25 5.72
C LEU A 266 -15.35 -6.03 6.90
N THR A 267 -16.19 -5.00 6.82
CA THR A 267 -17.19 -4.71 7.86
C THR A 267 -18.27 -5.79 7.93
N ALA A 268 -18.68 -6.33 6.78
CA ALA A 268 -19.70 -7.37 6.72
C ALA A 268 -19.22 -8.70 7.33
N GLU A 269 -17.93 -9.03 7.16
CA GLU A 269 -17.36 -10.31 7.60
C GLU A 269 -16.85 -10.29 9.05
N MET A 270 -16.35 -9.16 9.54
CA MET A 270 -15.77 -9.09 10.89
C MET A 270 -16.84 -9.08 11.98
N SER A 271 -16.66 -9.93 13.00
CA SER A 271 -17.55 -10.01 14.17
C SER A 271 -17.40 -8.82 15.14
N ARG A 272 -16.36 -8.01 14.95
CA ARG A 272 -16.06 -6.81 15.73
C ARG A 272 -15.73 -5.65 14.80
N SER A 273 -15.90 -4.43 15.31
CA SER A 273 -15.38 -3.25 14.61
C SER A 273 -13.86 -3.34 14.55
N VAL A 274 -13.32 -3.18 13.34
CA VAL A 274 -11.88 -3.07 13.06
C VAL A 274 -11.63 -1.82 12.26
N LYS A 275 -10.54 -1.12 12.57
CA LYS A 275 -10.10 0.01 11.77
C LYS A 275 -9.45 -0.45 10.47
N LEU A 276 -9.63 0.33 9.43
CA LEU A 276 -8.91 0.20 8.18
C LEU A 276 -8.12 1.49 7.93
N GLY A 277 -6.81 1.37 7.85
CA GLY A 277 -5.91 2.44 7.46
C GLY A 277 -5.43 2.28 6.02
N VAL A 278 -5.09 3.40 5.37
CA VAL A 278 -4.46 3.41 4.05
C VAL A 278 -3.25 4.33 4.07
N GLY A 279 -2.16 3.93 3.40
CA GLY A 279 -0.94 4.72 3.28
C GLY A 279 -0.79 5.44 1.93
N PRO A 280 -1.55 6.51 1.63
CA PRO A 280 -1.47 7.20 0.35
C PRO A 280 -0.21 8.07 0.25
N ARG A 281 0.01 8.67 -0.92
CA ARG A 281 0.94 9.79 -1.07
C ARG A 281 0.39 11.06 -0.42
N SER A 282 1.29 12.01 -0.17
CA SER A 282 0.90 13.34 0.34
C SER A 282 -0.12 14.02 -0.58
N ALA A 283 -0.92 14.95 -0.04
CA ALA A 283 -2.04 15.56 -0.74
C ALA A 283 -1.72 16.16 -2.12
N ALA A 284 -0.47 16.63 -2.32
CA ALA A 284 -0.03 17.18 -3.60
C ALA A 284 0.09 16.12 -4.72
N PHE A 285 0.28 14.85 -4.36
CA PHE A 285 0.47 13.73 -5.28
C PHE A 285 -0.67 12.72 -5.23
N ALA A 286 -1.50 12.74 -4.18
CA ALA A 286 -2.55 11.76 -3.96
C ALA A 286 -3.45 11.54 -5.19
N PRO A 287 -3.98 12.60 -5.87
CA PRO A 287 -4.81 12.40 -7.06
C PRO A 287 -4.05 11.77 -8.23
N LEU A 288 -2.74 12.03 -8.35
CA LEU A 288 -1.90 11.39 -9.36
C LEU A 288 -1.84 9.88 -9.15
N CYS A 289 -1.83 9.43 -7.90
CA CYS A 289 -1.82 8.02 -7.51
C CYS A 289 -3.22 7.38 -7.49
N GLY A 290 -4.28 8.16 -7.75
CA GLY A 290 -5.67 7.71 -7.70
C GLY A 290 -6.36 7.91 -6.34
N TYR A 291 -5.78 8.68 -5.42
CA TYR A 291 -6.42 8.98 -4.15
C TYR A 291 -7.12 10.34 -4.17
N ASP A 292 -8.39 10.35 -3.75
CA ASP A 292 -9.06 11.53 -3.24
C ASP A 292 -9.15 11.40 -1.72
N LEU A 293 -8.29 12.14 -0.99
CA LEU A 293 -8.20 12.00 0.47
C LEU A 293 -9.49 12.42 1.19
N ALA A 294 -10.27 13.34 0.61
CA ALA A 294 -11.53 13.76 1.21
C ALA A 294 -12.56 12.63 1.09
N GLN A 295 -12.71 12.05 -0.10
CA GLN A 295 -13.62 10.92 -0.31
C GLN A 295 -13.20 9.67 0.47
N MET A 296 -11.89 9.39 0.53
CA MET A 296 -11.37 8.27 1.32
C MET A 296 -11.67 8.45 2.81
N GLY A 297 -11.57 9.67 3.32
CA GLY A 297 -11.88 10.00 4.73
C GLY A 297 -13.33 9.75 5.15
N ASP A 298 -14.26 9.56 4.20
CA ASP A 298 -15.66 9.22 4.52
C ASP A 298 -15.83 7.77 5.01
N PHE A 299 -14.88 6.87 4.70
CA PHE A 299 -15.01 5.44 5.00
C PHE A 299 -13.70 4.75 5.42
N ILE A 300 -12.57 5.44 5.40
CA ILE A 300 -11.27 4.96 5.89
C ILE A 300 -10.99 5.62 7.23
N ASP A 301 -10.67 4.81 8.24
CA ASP A 301 -10.52 5.25 9.62
C ASP A 301 -9.23 6.06 9.83
N GLU A 302 -8.16 5.67 9.13
CA GLU A 302 -6.83 6.27 9.28
C GLU A 302 -6.17 6.49 7.92
N LEU A 303 -5.82 7.73 7.60
CA LEU A 303 -4.98 8.05 6.45
C LEU A 303 -3.56 8.28 6.94
N LEU A 304 -2.60 7.58 6.35
CA LEU A 304 -1.17 7.69 6.68
C LEU A 304 -0.39 8.23 5.48
N PRO A 305 -0.55 9.53 5.10
CA PRO A 305 0.19 10.10 3.98
C PRO A 305 1.69 10.01 4.19
N LYS A 306 2.37 9.42 3.21
CA LYS A 306 3.82 9.24 3.27
C LYS A 306 4.53 10.56 2.99
N HIS A 307 5.46 10.92 3.88
CA HIS A 307 6.31 12.11 3.74
C HIS A 307 7.79 11.72 3.76
N TYR A 308 8.45 11.91 2.63
CA TYR A 308 9.85 11.52 2.41
C TYR A 308 10.78 12.72 2.55
N PHE A 309 11.02 13.17 3.78
CA PHE A 309 11.76 14.42 4.05
C PHE A 309 13.27 14.37 3.70
N TRP A 310 13.87 13.18 3.53
CA TRP A 310 15.34 13.02 3.40
C TRP A 310 15.80 12.08 2.28
N HIS A 311 14.87 11.63 1.44
CA HIS A 311 15.06 10.44 0.61
C HIS A 311 15.56 10.69 -0.82
N ARG A 312 16.31 11.79 -1.06
CA ARG A 312 16.97 12.12 -2.36
C ARG A 312 16.19 11.66 -3.63
N GLY A 313 14.88 11.88 -3.67
CA GLY A 313 14.04 11.54 -4.83
C GLY A 313 13.19 10.27 -4.75
N PHE A 314 12.98 9.66 -3.57
CA PHE A 314 11.99 8.56 -3.46
C PHE A 314 10.55 9.02 -3.73
N ASP A 315 10.23 10.29 -3.48
CA ASP A 315 8.84 10.81 -3.54
C ASP A 315 8.75 12.32 -3.75
N GLY A 316 9.74 12.88 -4.44
CA GLY A 316 9.77 14.27 -4.84
C GLY A 316 10.60 14.39 -6.09
N PHE A 317 10.24 15.30 -6.99
CA PHE A 317 10.98 15.65 -8.20
C PHE A 317 12.41 16.12 -7.88
N VAL A 318 13.29 15.21 -7.46
CA VAL A 318 14.72 15.42 -7.30
C VAL A 318 15.39 14.50 -8.30
N GLY A 319 15.54 15.01 -9.53
CA GLY A 319 16.18 14.27 -10.62
C GLY A 319 15.47 14.40 -11.97
N THR A 320 15.32 15.64 -12.46
CA THR A 320 15.40 15.91 -13.91
C THR A 320 16.79 16.43 -14.20
#